data_AF-A0A5E4IHG2-F1
#
_entry.id   AF-A0A5E4IHG2-F1
#
_cell.length_a   1.000
_cell.length_b   1.000
_cell.length_c   1.000
_cell.angle_alpha   90.00
_cell.angle_beta   90.00
_cell.angle_gamma   90.00
#
_symmetry.space_group_name_H-M   'P 1'
#
loop_
_entity.id
_entity.type
_entity.pdbx_description
1 polymer ?
#
loop_
_entity_poly.entity_id
_entity_poly.type
_entity_poly.pdbx_seq_one_letter_code
_entity_poly.pdbx_strand_id
1 'polypeptide(L)'
;MPTIRYFPPAISRSRPTWFNEFDSAYIRGILQEIYVGLQNGTASLATMGIRALLEFVMIQKVGDKGTFTRNLDEFQKQGYISEGQRDILNVVLETGHAAMHRSYVPSQEDLITCMDIAESVIETIYIHPRKAKDLTKKLPKRK
;
A
#
# COMPACT_ATOMS: atom_id res chain seq x y z
N MET A 1 38.82 -5.60 3.61
CA MET A 1 38.08 -6.56 2.78
C MET A 1 37.19 -5.78 1.83
N PRO A 2 37.20 -6.05 0.51
CA PRO A 2 36.32 -5.35 -0.41
C PRO A 2 34.86 -5.78 -0.20
N THR A 3 33.96 -4.81 -0.02
CA THR A 3 32.52 -5.05 0.08
C THR A 3 31.94 -5.16 -1.32
N ILE A 4 31.64 -6.38 -1.77
CA ILE A 4 30.98 -6.61 -3.07
C ILE A 4 29.49 -6.27 -2.91
N ARG A 5 29.02 -5.20 -3.56
CA ARG A 5 27.59 -4.86 -3.66
C ARG A 5 27.04 -5.39 -4.98
N TYR A 6 26.13 -6.36 -4.92
CA TYR A 6 25.37 -6.81 -6.09
C TYR A 6 24.23 -5.84 -6.39
N PHE A 7 24.03 -5.54 -7.67
CA PHE A 7 22.92 -4.73 -8.15
C PHE A 7 22.07 -5.52 -9.15
N PRO A 8 20.73 -5.58 -8.96
CA PRO A 8 19.97 -5.06 -7.83
C PRO A 8 20.20 -5.89 -6.54
N PRO A 9 19.95 -5.33 -5.34
CA PRO A 9 20.06 -6.06 -4.07
C PRO A 9 19.22 -7.35 -4.08
N ALA A 10 19.73 -8.39 -3.42
CA ALA A 10 19.24 -9.78 -3.50
C ALA A 10 17.81 -10.05 -2.98
N ILE A 11 17.05 -9.02 -2.60
CA ILE A 11 15.63 -9.14 -2.23
C ILE A 11 14.82 -8.30 -3.21
N SER A 12 14.64 -8.85 -4.41
CA SER A 12 13.57 -8.41 -5.32
C SER A 12 12.25 -8.89 -4.73
N ARG A 13 11.53 -8.02 -4.01
CA ARG A 13 10.13 -8.29 -3.63
C ARG A 13 9.37 -8.65 -4.91
N SER A 14 8.75 -9.83 -4.92
CA SER A 14 7.87 -10.22 -6.02
C SER A 14 6.60 -9.39 -5.95
N ARG A 15 6.10 -8.95 -7.11
CA ARG A 15 4.80 -8.29 -7.17
C ARG A 15 3.70 -9.27 -6.71
N PRO A 16 2.63 -8.77 -6.09
CA PRO A 16 1.51 -9.60 -5.68
C PRO A 16 0.84 -10.21 -6.90
N THR A 17 0.24 -11.39 -6.73
CA THR A 17 -0.41 -12.12 -7.82
C THR A 17 -1.53 -11.30 -8.48
N TRP A 18 -2.19 -10.45 -7.70
CA TRP A 18 -3.28 -9.58 -8.16
C TRP A 18 -2.82 -8.31 -8.87
N PHE A 19 -1.51 -8.03 -8.98
CA PHE A 19 -0.99 -6.77 -9.53
C PHE A 19 -1.56 -6.45 -10.93
N ASN A 20 -1.70 -7.46 -11.78
CA ASN A 20 -2.23 -7.31 -13.14
C ASN A 20 -3.76 -7.32 -13.21
N GLU A 21 -4.45 -7.70 -12.13
CA GLU A 21 -5.91 -7.77 -12.04
C GLU A 21 -6.55 -6.40 -11.75
N PHE A 22 -5.75 -5.34 -11.59
CA PHE A 22 -6.20 -4.06 -11.05
C PHE A 22 -6.73 -3.11 -12.13
N ASP A 23 -8.04 -2.83 -12.17
CA ASP A 23 -8.64 -2.06 -13.26
C ASP A 23 -8.16 -0.59 -13.36
N SER A 24 -7.74 0.03 -12.25
CA SER A 24 -7.21 1.40 -12.28
C SER A 24 -5.76 1.44 -12.77
N ALA A 25 -5.59 1.93 -14.00
CA ALA A 25 -4.27 2.15 -14.59
C ALA A 25 -3.40 3.12 -13.75
N TYR A 26 -4.03 4.11 -13.11
CA TYR A 26 -3.33 5.10 -12.28
C TYR A 26 -2.73 4.49 -11.01
N ILE A 27 -3.53 3.75 -10.23
CA ILE A 27 -3.04 3.05 -9.03
C ILE A 27 -1.95 2.05 -9.39
N ARG A 28 -2.13 1.32 -10.50
CA ARG A 28 -1.12 0.38 -11.01
C ARG A 28 0.19 1.08 -11.39
N GLY A 29 0.11 2.26 -11.99
CA GLY A 29 1.25 3.11 -12.33
C GLY A 29 2.03 3.54 -11.09
N ILE A 30 1.35 4.06 -10.07
CA ILE A 30 2.00 4.45 -8.80
C ILE A 30 2.64 3.24 -8.11
N LEU A 31 1.93 2.12 -8.02
CA LEU A 31 2.51 0.89 -7.45
C LEU A 31 3.76 0.45 -8.22
N GLN A 32 3.74 0.53 -9.55
CA GLN A 32 4.89 0.20 -10.39
C GLN A 32 6.09 1.09 -10.07
N GLU A 33 5.90 2.40 -9.89
CA GLU A 33 6.95 3.34 -9.49
C GLU A 33 7.50 3.02 -8.09
N ILE A 34 6.63 2.67 -7.14
CA ILE A 34 7.04 2.24 -5.78
C ILE A 34 7.91 0.98 -5.85
N TYR A 35 7.53 -0.02 -6.65
CA TYR A 35 8.36 -1.23 -6.83
C TYR A 35 9.72 -0.92 -7.46
N VAL A 36 9.75 -0.03 -8.46
CA VAL A 36 11.02 0.42 -9.05
C VAL A 36 11.88 1.08 -7.96
N GLY A 37 11.29 1.95 -7.13
CA GLY A 37 12.03 2.59 -6.04
C GLY A 37 12.55 1.59 -5.01
N LEU A 38 11.74 0.61 -4.64
CA LEU A 38 12.11 -0.48 -3.73
C LEU A 38 13.28 -1.31 -4.29
N GLN A 39 13.24 -1.65 -5.59
CA GLN A 39 14.27 -2.46 -6.25
C GLN A 39 15.58 -1.70 -6.49
N ASN A 40 15.53 -0.37 -6.57
CA ASN A 40 16.69 0.48 -6.83
C ASN A 40 17.27 1.12 -5.54
N GLY A 41 16.78 0.74 -4.36
CA GLY A 41 17.30 1.24 -3.09
C GLY A 41 16.94 2.70 -2.78
N THR A 42 15.87 3.24 -3.41
CA THR A 42 15.39 4.60 -3.14
C THR A 42 14.31 4.58 -2.05
N ALA A 43 14.70 4.17 -0.83
CA ALA A 43 13.76 3.84 0.24
C ALA A 43 12.85 5.01 0.67
N SER A 44 13.42 6.21 0.83
CA SER A 44 12.63 7.40 1.18
C SER A 44 11.59 7.71 0.11
N LEU A 45 11.97 7.68 -1.18
CA LEU A 45 11.04 7.94 -2.28
C LEU A 45 9.93 6.89 -2.38
N ALA A 46 10.28 5.61 -2.23
CA ALA A 46 9.30 4.52 -2.24
C ALA A 46 8.30 4.68 -1.07
N THR A 47 8.77 5.05 0.12
CA THR A 47 7.91 5.28 1.30
C THR A 47 6.99 6.49 1.11
N MET A 48 7.49 7.57 0.50
CA MET A 48 6.67 8.71 0.10
C MET A 48 5.58 8.30 -0.90
N GLY A 49 5.94 7.48 -1.89
CA GLY A 49 5.00 6.91 -2.85
C GLY A 49 3.91 6.07 -2.18
N ILE A 50 4.28 5.22 -1.21
CA ILE A 50 3.32 4.42 -0.42
C ILE A 50 2.33 5.32 0.32
N ARG A 51 2.81 6.38 0.99
CA ARG A 51 1.94 7.34 1.67
C ARG A 51 0.98 8.01 0.70
N ALA A 52 1.49 8.52 -0.43
CA ALA A 52 0.68 9.19 -1.44
C ALA A 52 -0.38 8.25 -2.04
N LEU A 53 -0.01 6.99 -2.28
CA LEU A 53 -0.93 5.97 -2.78
C LEU A 53 -2.07 5.70 -1.79
N LEU A 54 -1.76 5.52 -0.51
CA LEU A 54 -2.77 5.29 0.52
C LEU A 54 -3.68 6.51 0.70
N GLU A 55 -3.13 7.72 0.69
CA GLU A 55 -3.92 8.95 0.74
C GLU A 55 -4.87 9.06 -0.45
N PHE A 56 -4.39 8.78 -1.66
CA PHE A 56 -5.19 8.76 -2.87
C PHE A 56 -6.34 7.74 -2.78
N VAL A 57 -6.06 6.51 -2.31
CA VAL A 57 -7.08 5.47 -2.13
C VAL A 57 -8.15 5.91 -1.13
N MET A 58 -7.76 6.52 -0.01
CA MET A 58 -8.72 7.03 0.97
C MET A 58 -9.59 8.13 0.36
N ILE A 59 -8.98 9.14 -0.27
CA ILE A 59 -9.71 10.24 -0.91
C ILE A 59 -10.67 9.71 -1.98
N GLN A 60 -10.25 8.72 -2.78
CA GLN A 60 -11.13 8.11 -3.80
C GLN A 60 -12.36 7.45 -3.17
N LYS A 61 -12.25 6.89 -1.96
CA LYS A 61 -13.31 6.12 -1.30
C LYS A 61 -14.22 6.96 -0.40
N VAL A 62 -13.66 7.94 0.30
CA VAL A 62 -14.41 8.73 1.29
C VAL A 62 -14.50 10.22 0.97
N GLY A 63 -13.87 10.66 -0.12
CA GLY A 63 -13.70 12.07 -0.46
C GLY A 63 -12.59 12.73 0.36
N ASP A 64 -12.16 13.91 -0.06
CA ASP A 64 -11.14 14.67 0.68
C ASP A 64 -11.72 15.32 1.94
N LYS A 65 -11.12 15.04 3.09
CA LYS A 65 -11.45 15.61 4.41
C LYS A 65 -10.46 16.70 4.85
N GLY A 66 -9.56 17.10 3.96
CA GLY A 66 -8.61 18.21 4.10
C GLY A 66 -7.36 17.87 4.90
N THR A 67 -7.34 16.76 5.65
CA THR A 67 -6.14 16.29 6.34
C THR A 67 -6.06 14.78 6.28
N PHE A 68 -4.83 14.28 6.32
CA PHE A 68 -4.51 12.87 6.32
C PHE A 68 -5.27 12.08 7.41
N THR A 69 -5.20 12.54 8.65
CA THR A 69 -5.83 11.87 9.80
C THR A 69 -7.35 11.82 9.64
N ARG A 70 -7.98 12.90 9.16
CA ARG A 70 -9.43 12.90 8.89
C ARG A 70 -9.82 11.95 7.75
N ASN A 71 -8.97 11.83 6.73
CA ASN A 71 -9.19 10.85 5.66
C ASN A 71 -9.15 9.42 6.23
N LEU A 72 -8.17 9.12 7.08
CA LEU A 72 -8.01 7.82 7.73
C LEU A 72 -9.17 7.50 8.70
N ASP A 73 -9.59 8.47 9.50
CA ASP A 73 -10.69 8.30 10.45
C ASP A 73 -12.02 8.04 9.73
N GLU A 74 -12.32 8.79 8.66
CA GLU A 74 -13.51 8.53 7.87
C GLU A 74 -13.44 7.18 7.14
N PHE A 75 -12.26 6.80 6.65
CA PHE A 75 -12.04 5.52 5.99
C PHE A 75 -12.28 4.32 6.92
N GLN A 76 -11.87 4.44 8.18
CA GLN A 76 -12.20 3.47 9.23
C GLN A 76 -13.70 3.51 9.57
N LYS A 77 -14.28 4.71 9.75
CA LYS A 77 -15.70 4.88 10.09
C LYS A 77 -16.65 4.29 9.04
N GLN A 78 -16.27 4.35 7.76
CA GLN A 78 -17.04 3.73 6.67
C GLN A 78 -16.78 2.22 6.51
N GLY A 79 -15.93 1.64 7.34
CA GLY A 79 -15.71 0.19 7.40
C GLY A 79 -14.77 -0.36 6.32
N TYR A 80 -13.97 0.49 5.65
CA TYR A 80 -12.94 0.01 4.71
C TYR A 80 -11.79 -0.69 5.42
N ILE A 81 -11.53 -0.30 6.67
CA ILE A 81 -10.55 -0.92 7.55
C ILE A 81 -11.13 -1.05 8.97
N SER A 82 -10.62 -2.02 9.72
CA SER A 82 -10.90 -2.15 11.16
C SER A 82 -10.16 -1.11 12.00
N GLU A 83 -10.54 -0.97 13.27
CA GLU A 83 -9.86 -0.09 14.23
C GLU A 83 -8.37 -0.45 14.41
N GLY A 84 -8.06 -1.74 14.57
CA GLY A 84 -6.66 -2.18 14.66
C GLY A 84 -5.87 -1.92 13.36
N GLN A 85 -6.50 -2.08 12.19
CA GLN A 85 -5.86 -1.71 10.93
C GLN A 85 -5.64 -0.21 10.80
N ARG A 86 -6.51 0.62 11.36
CA ARG A 86 -6.35 2.08 11.37
C ARG A 86 -5.09 2.50 12.11
N ASP A 87 -4.79 1.89 13.25
CA ASP A 87 -3.57 2.20 14.00
C ASP A 87 -2.31 1.70 13.26
N ILE A 88 -2.35 0.52 12.65
CA ILE A 88 -1.27 0.00 11.81
C ILE A 88 -1.03 0.93 10.61
N LEU A 89 -2.10 1.37 9.93
CA LEU A 89 -1.99 2.29 8.81
C LEU A 89 -1.39 3.61 9.25
N ASN A 90 -1.83 4.15 10.39
CA ASN A 90 -1.30 5.40 10.92
C ASN A 90 0.24 5.36 11.06
N VAL A 91 0.82 4.23 11.49
CA VAL A 91 2.28 4.06 11.56
C VAL A 91 2.93 4.14 10.17
N VAL A 92 2.39 3.47 9.15
CA VAL A 92 2.91 3.53 7.77
C VAL A 92 2.90 4.97 7.24
N LEU A 93 1.85 5.70 7.60
CA LEU A 93 1.61 7.05 7.08
C LEU A 93 2.54 8.04 7.79
N GLU A 94 2.73 7.89 9.09
CA GLU A 94 3.75 8.62 9.86
C GLU A 94 5.17 8.30 9.38
N THR A 95 5.45 7.06 8.97
CA THR A 95 6.75 6.67 8.38
C THR A 95 7.02 7.48 7.11
N GLY A 96 6.03 7.60 6.21
CA GLY A 96 6.14 8.44 5.02
C GLY A 96 6.29 9.93 5.37
N HIS A 97 5.56 10.43 6.36
CA HIS A 97 5.68 11.81 6.82
C HIS A 97 7.07 12.11 7.41
N ALA A 98 7.62 11.19 8.20
CA ALA A 98 8.97 11.27 8.75
C ALA A 98 10.04 11.25 7.64
N ALA A 99 9.83 10.42 6.61
CA ALA A 99 10.73 10.39 5.46
C ALA A 99 10.73 11.71 4.67
N MET A 100 9.59 12.41 4.61
CA MET A 100 9.47 13.70 3.92
C MET A 100 10.04 14.88 4.73
N HIS A 101 9.73 14.96 6.02
CA HIS A 101 9.93 16.18 6.80
C HIS A 101 10.99 16.05 7.90
N ARG A 102 11.34 14.83 8.31
CA ARG A 102 12.20 14.58 9.48
C ARG A 102 13.51 13.90 9.11
N SER A 103 13.87 13.90 7.83
CA SER A 103 15.09 13.26 7.30
C SER A 103 15.24 11.79 7.70
N TYR A 104 14.13 11.11 7.99
CA TYR A 104 14.14 9.69 8.29
C TYR A 104 14.40 8.90 7.00
N VAL A 105 15.35 7.98 7.05
CA VAL A 105 15.64 7.06 5.94
C VAL A 105 15.19 5.68 6.38
N PRO A 106 14.05 5.18 5.88
CA PRO A 106 13.54 3.86 6.23
C PRO A 106 14.56 2.78 5.87
N SER A 107 14.71 1.79 6.74
CA SER A 107 15.46 0.59 6.40
C SER A 107 14.73 -0.20 5.31
N GLN A 108 15.43 -1.16 4.70
CA GLN A 108 14.80 -2.04 3.72
C GLN A 108 13.66 -2.86 4.34
N GLU A 109 13.80 -3.26 5.61
CA GLU A 109 12.78 -4.00 6.36
C GLU A 109 11.55 -3.13 6.65
N ASP A 110 11.76 -1.87 7.03
CA ASP A 110 10.68 -0.89 7.23
C ASP A 110 9.88 -0.70 5.93
N LEU A 111 10.58 -0.52 4.81
CA LEU A 111 9.95 -0.33 3.51
C LEU A 111 9.14 -1.56 3.07
N ILE A 112 9.69 -2.76 3.26
CA ILE A 112 8.97 -4.01 2.97
C ILE A 112 7.69 -4.09 3.81
N THR A 113 7.79 -3.78 5.10
CA THR A 113 6.64 -3.77 6.03
C THR A 113 5.58 -2.75 5.59
N CYS A 114 5.99 -1.53 5.23
CA CYS A 114 5.07 -0.52 4.71
C CYS A 114 4.38 -0.99 3.43
N MET A 115 5.12 -1.68 2.55
CA MET A 115 4.58 -2.20 1.30
C MET A 115 3.58 -3.34 1.53
N ASP A 116 3.86 -4.26 2.46
CA ASP A 116 2.93 -5.35 2.84
C ASP A 116 1.59 -4.80 3.33
N ILE A 117 1.63 -3.77 4.18
CA ILE A 117 0.42 -3.14 4.71
C ILE A 117 -0.33 -2.43 3.59
N ALA A 118 0.37 -1.68 2.73
CA ALA A 118 -0.26 -0.96 1.63
C ALA A 118 -0.92 -1.90 0.61
N GLU A 119 -0.23 -2.97 0.24
CA GLU A 119 -0.74 -4.04 -0.63
C GLU A 119 -1.99 -4.70 -0.04
N SER A 120 -1.99 -5.01 1.25
CA SER A 120 -3.13 -5.60 1.95
C SER A 120 -4.38 -4.72 1.90
N VAL A 121 -4.23 -3.41 2.11
CA VAL A 121 -5.32 -2.42 2.02
C VAL A 121 -5.86 -2.37 0.58
N ILE A 122 -4.97 -2.30 -0.40
CA ILE A 122 -5.33 -2.23 -1.82
C ILE A 122 -6.05 -3.51 -2.27
N GLU A 123 -5.54 -4.69 -1.90
CA GLU A 123 -6.18 -5.96 -2.23
C GLU A 123 -7.58 -6.05 -1.60
N THR A 124 -7.70 -5.65 -0.33
CA THR A 124 -8.97 -5.68 0.40
C THR A 124 -10.04 -4.80 -0.24
N ILE A 125 -9.66 -3.64 -0.75
CA ILE A 125 -10.61 -2.63 -1.23
C ILE A 125 -11.02 -2.86 -2.69
N TYR A 126 -10.11 -3.33 -3.52
CA TYR A 126 -10.33 -3.39 -4.97
C TYR A 126 -10.42 -4.82 -5.49
N ILE A 127 -9.72 -5.78 -4.87
CA ILE A 127 -9.62 -7.15 -5.40
C ILE A 127 -10.60 -8.08 -4.69
N HIS A 128 -10.66 -8.06 -3.35
CA HIS A 128 -11.55 -8.93 -2.58
C HIS A 128 -13.03 -8.79 -2.95
N PRO A 129 -13.61 -7.59 -3.18
CA PRO A 129 -15.02 -7.48 -3.55
C PRO A 129 -15.33 -8.19 -4.88
N ARG A 130 -14.41 -8.11 -5.84
CA ARG A 130 -14.53 -8.79 -7.15
C ARG A 130 -14.43 -10.31 -6.97
N LYS A 131 -13.39 -10.79 -6.29
CA LYS A 131 -13.19 -12.22 -6.00
C LYS A 131 -14.38 -12.81 -5.23
N ALA A 132 -14.90 -12.09 -4.24
CA ALA A 132 -16.07 -12.51 -3.47
C ALA A 132 -17.33 -12.61 -4.34
N LYS A 133 -17.57 -11.64 -5.23
CA LYS A 133 -18.71 -11.68 -6.18
C LYS A 133 -18.62 -12.88 -7.11
N ASP A 134 -17.42 -13.23 -7.57
CA ASP A 134 -17.21 -14.41 -8.42
C ASP A 134 -17.34 -15.73 -7.66
N LEU A 135 -16.99 -15.77 -6.37
CA LEU A 135 -17.26 -16.92 -5.51
C LEU A 135 -18.76 -17.14 -5.34
N THR A 136 -19.55 -16.09 -5.12
CA THR A 136 -21.01 -16.20 -4.96
C THR A 136 -21.68 -16.86 -6.17
N LYS A 137 -21.18 -16.65 -7.39
CA LYS A 137 -21.70 -17.29 -8.61
C LYS A 137 -21.47 -18.80 -8.64
N LYS A 138 -20.47 -19.29 -7.91
CA LYS A 138 -20.08 -20.71 -7.85
C LYS A 138 -20.70 -21.43 -6.66
N LEU A 139 -21.27 -20.71 -5.69
CA LEU A 139 -21.90 -21.32 -4.53
C LEU A 139 -23.16 -22.09 -4.92
N PRO A 140 -23.35 -23.32 -4.42
CA PRO A 140 -24.60 -24.03 -4.62
C PRO A 140 -25.75 -23.27 -3.95
N LYS A 141 -26.96 -23.36 -4.53
CA LYS A 141 -28.16 -22.77 -3.91
C LYS A 141 -28.36 -23.38 -2.52
N ARG A 142 -28.71 -22.55 -1.53
CA ARG A 142 -29.07 -23.02 -0.19
C ARG A 142 -30.26 -24.00 -0.33
N LYS A 143 -30.16 -25.15 0.34
CA LYS A 143 -31.25 -26.13 0.46
C LYS A 143 -32.38 -25.58 1.32
#